data_AF-A0A2T1GFD8-F1
#
_entry.id   AF-A0A2T1GFD8-F1
#
_cell.length_a   1.000
_cell.length_b   1.000
_cell.length_c   1.000
_cell.angle_alpha   90.00
_cell.angle_beta   90.00
_cell.angle_gamma   90.00
#
_symmetry.space_group_name_H-M   'P 1'
#
loop_
_entity.id
_entity.type
_entity.pdbx_description
1 polymer ?
#
loop_
_entity_poly.entity_id
_entity_poly.type
_entity_poly.pdbx_seq_one_letter_code
_entity_poly.pdbx_strand_id
1 'polypeptide(L)'
;MPKVSIITVTRLRPQLLVQAIASLNAQSSQDFEWIVINDGEDIATKQLISNSHLNFPHTYLDMLPSDNGFSLCYGRNRGVVMAQGDIVTYLDDDNTFKPNFVAETIAFFENHPQVNYTMPIQQRRRDVVQDGVVVKWGKEFFSPTSNCTVEDLISHHELIDSNGFAHRNTRDLSLGWNPNLKIYIDYEFLLKCISHWGRESFAINPAILVDIDELWEK
;
A
#
# COMPACT_ATOMS: atom_id res chain seq x y z
N MET A 1 -3.83 -20.78 -5.49
CA MET A 1 -4.53 -19.55 -5.05
C MET A 1 -3.46 -18.51 -4.76
N PRO A 2 -3.66 -17.22 -5.09
CA PRO A 2 -2.69 -16.18 -4.78
C PRO A 2 -2.40 -16.16 -3.27
N LYS A 3 -1.15 -15.90 -2.86
CA LYS A 3 -0.77 -15.78 -1.44
C LYS A 3 -0.93 -14.34 -0.93
N VAL A 4 -0.70 -13.37 -1.81
CA VAL A 4 -0.78 -11.94 -1.49
C VAL A 4 -1.87 -11.27 -2.35
N SER A 5 -2.72 -10.45 -1.74
CA SER A 5 -3.60 -9.53 -2.46
C SER A 5 -3.06 -8.11 -2.32
N ILE A 6 -2.68 -7.50 -3.43
CA ILE A 6 -2.18 -6.12 -3.48
C ILE A 6 -3.35 -5.21 -3.86
N ILE A 7 -3.66 -4.22 -3.01
CA ILE A 7 -4.76 -3.29 -3.23
C ILE A 7 -4.22 -1.92 -3.61
N THR A 8 -4.69 -1.40 -4.74
CA THR A 8 -4.41 -0.03 -5.19
C THR A 8 -5.71 0.74 -5.35
N VAL A 9 -5.79 1.92 -4.76
CA VAL A 9 -6.90 2.85 -4.97
C VAL A 9 -6.36 4.04 -5.76
N THR A 10 -7.02 4.37 -6.87
CA THR A 10 -6.63 5.47 -7.75
C THR A 10 -7.83 6.36 -8.06
N ARG A 11 -7.57 7.62 -8.39
CA ARG A 11 -8.59 8.59 -8.82
C ARG A 11 -7.99 9.60 -9.77
N LEU A 12 -8.46 9.61 -11.03
CA LEU A 12 -8.16 10.65 -12.02
C LEU A 12 -6.65 10.91 -12.23
N ARG A 13 -5.80 9.91 -12.00
CA ARG A 13 -4.33 10.00 -12.14
C ARG A 13 -3.72 8.78 -12.85
N PRO A 14 -4.24 8.37 -14.03
CA PRO A 14 -3.77 7.18 -14.73
C PRO A 14 -2.26 7.21 -15.02
N GLN A 15 -1.67 8.38 -15.22
CA GLN A 15 -0.24 8.54 -15.48
C GLN A 15 0.65 8.06 -14.33
N LEU A 16 0.20 8.15 -13.08
CA LEU A 16 0.98 7.70 -11.93
C LEU A 16 0.94 6.17 -11.86
N LEU A 17 -0.24 5.59 -12.11
CA LEU A 17 -0.49 4.15 -12.08
C LEU A 17 0.43 3.35 -13.02
N VAL A 18 0.95 3.97 -14.09
CA VAL A 18 1.91 3.34 -15.02
C VAL A 18 3.14 2.81 -14.28
N GLN A 19 3.68 3.57 -13.31
CA GLN A 19 4.87 3.16 -12.57
C GLN A 19 4.55 2.02 -11.61
N ALA A 20 3.40 2.09 -10.91
CA ALA A 20 2.92 1.01 -10.07
C ALA A 20 2.75 -0.30 -10.88
N ILE A 21 2.09 -0.24 -12.04
CA ILE A 21 1.93 -1.40 -12.96
C ILE A 21 3.28 -1.98 -13.37
N ALA A 22 4.23 -1.13 -13.76
CA ALA A 22 5.57 -1.57 -14.14
C ALA A 22 6.28 -2.31 -12.99
N SER A 23 6.16 -1.80 -11.76
CA SER A 23 6.75 -2.43 -10.57
C SER A 23 6.12 -3.79 -10.22
N LEU A 24 4.81 -3.94 -10.44
CA LEU A 24 4.10 -5.20 -10.24
C LEU A 24 4.47 -6.24 -11.31
N ASN A 25 4.60 -5.83 -12.57
CA ASN A 25 5.07 -6.70 -13.65
C ASN A 25 6.52 -7.15 -13.46
N ALA A 26 7.33 -6.35 -12.76
CA ALA A 26 8.72 -6.67 -12.45
C ALA A 26 8.90 -7.61 -11.25
N GLN A 27 7.82 -8.07 -10.60
CA GLN A 27 7.93 -8.95 -9.44
C GLN A 27 8.55 -10.31 -9.81
N SER A 28 9.51 -10.75 -9.02
CA SER A 28 10.21 -12.04 -9.17
C SER A 28 9.32 -13.24 -8.82
N SER A 29 8.26 -13.01 -8.04
CA SER A 29 7.21 -13.98 -7.74
C SER A 29 5.85 -13.45 -8.20
N GLN A 30 5.06 -14.31 -8.84
CA GLN A 30 3.71 -14.02 -9.32
C GLN A 30 2.63 -14.64 -8.42
N ASP A 31 2.98 -15.04 -7.19
CA ASP A 31 2.05 -15.60 -6.19
C ASP A 31 1.17 -14.52 -5.52
N PHE A 32 0.67 -13.59 -6.33
CA PHE A 32 -0.19 -12.50 -5.89
C PHE A 32 -1.33 -12.26 -6.88
N GLU A 33 -2.35 -11.55 -6.41
CA GLU A 33 -3.35 -10.90 -7.25
C GLU A 33 -3.33 -9.40 -7.01
N TRP A 34 -3.78 -8.64 -8.01
CA TRP A 34 -3.87 -7.20 -7.92
C TRP A 34 -5.32 -6.71 -7.99
N ILE A 35 -5.74 -5.91 -7.02
CA ILE A 35 -7.09 -5.38 -6.94
C ILE A 35 -7.02 -3.87 -7.06
N VAL A 36 -7.58 -3.34 -8.15
CA VAL A 36 -7.59 -1.92 -8.44
C VAL A 36 -8.98 -1.37 -8.24
N ILE A 37 -9.08 -0.37 -7.36
CA ILE A 37 -10.32 0.35 -7.10
C ILE A 37 -10.19 1.77 -7.65
N ASN A 38 -11.02 2.11 -8.62
CA ASN A 38 -11.05 3.43 -9.23
C ASN A 38 -12.12 4.31 -8.57
N ASP A 39 -11.70 5.26 -7.73
CA ASP A 39 -12.58 6.21 -7.02
C ASP A 39 -12.85 7.47 -7.86
N GLY A 40 -13.49 7.32 -9.02
CA GLY A 40 -13.80 8.50 -9.83
C GLY A 40 -14.26 8.26 -11.25
N GLU A 41 -14.67 7.04 -11.59
CA GLU A 41 -15.15 6.63 -12.93
C GLU A 41 -14.46 7.39 -14.08
N ASP A 42 -13.26 6.93 -14.43
CA ASP A 42 -12.44 7.54 -15.47
C ASP A 42 -12.12 6.52 -16.57
N ILE A 43 -12.48 6.88 -17.80
CA ILE A 43 -12.24 6.09 -19.00
C ILE A 43 -10.73 5.88 -19.19
N ALA A 44 -9.89 6.87 -18.89
CA ALA A 44 -8.45 6.76 -19.10
C ALA A 44 -7.81 5.72 -18.17
N THR A 45 -8.15 5.71 -16.88
CA THR A 45 -7.73 4.64 -15.95
C THR A 45 -8.19 3.25 -16.40
N LYS A 46 -9.47 3.13 -16.81
CA LYS A 46 -10.02 1.85 -17.29
C LYS A 46 -9.30 1.34 -18.53
N GLN A 47 -9.05 2.22 -19.49
CA GLN A 47 -8.32 1.90 -20.72
C GLN A 47 -6.86 1.53 -20.45
N LEU A 48 -6.20 2.25 -19.55
CA LEU A 48 -4.83 1.94 -19.14
C LEU A 48 -4.74 0.51 -18.63
N ILE A 49 -5.62 0.11 -17.71
CA ILE A 49 -5.60 -1.24 -17.13
C ILE A 49 -6.01 -2.28 -18.16
N SER A 50 -7.06 -2.04 -18.95
CA SER A 50 -7.51 -3.01 -19.96
C SER A 50 -6.47 -3.26 -21.06
N ASN A 51 -5.66 -2.25 -21.39
CA ASN A 51 -4.63 -2.34 -22.41
C ASN A 51 -3.26 -2.77 -21.85
N SER A 52 -3.13 -2.87 -20.52
CA SER A 52 -1.89 -3.29 -19.89
C SER A 52 -1.67 -4.79 -20.05
N HIS A 53 -0.46 -5.19 -20.41
CA HIS A 53 -0.04 -6.59 -20.36
C HIS A 53 0.33 -6.94 -18.92
N LEU A 54 -0.58 -7.62 -18.21
CA LEU A 54 -0.41 -8.04 -16.82
C LEU A 54 -0.19 -9.55 -16.75
N ASN A 55 0.90 -9.98 -16.11
CA ASN A 55 1.29 -11.39 -16.02
C ASN A 55 0.68 -12.12 -14.79
N PHE A 56 -0.23 -11.45 -14.08
CA PHE A 56 -0.82 -11.90 -12.83
C PHE A 56 -2.34 -11.68 -12.82
N PRO A 57 -3.09 -12.44 -11.98
CA PRO A 57 -4.51 -12.21 -11.77
C PRO A 57 -4.77 -10.78 -11.31
N HIS A 58 -5.74 -10.12 -11.91
CA HIS A 58 -6.13 -8.78 -11.49
C HIS A 58 -7.65 -8.60 -11.55
N THR A 59 -8.15 -7.74 -10.68
CA THR A 59 -9.55 -7.29 -10.67
C THR A 59 -9.59 -5.78 -10.70
N TYR A 60 -10.42 -5.22 -11.57
CA TYR A 60 -10.68 -3.79 -11.64
C TYR A 60 -12.13 -3.49 -11.24
N LEU A 61 -12.32 -2.54 -10.35
CA LEU A 61 -13.64 -2.08 -9.92
C LEU A 61 -13.72 -0.55 -9.99
N ASP A 62 -14.69 -0.07 -10.77
CA ASP A 62 -15.14 1.31 -10.70
C ASP A 62 -16.01 1.51 -9.45
N MET A 63 -15.71 2.57 -8.71
CA MET A 63 -16.50 3.01 -7.57
C MET A 63 -17.09 4.38 -7.88
N LEU A 64 -18.39 4.52 -7.60
CA LEU A 64 -19.05 5.81 -7.65
C LEU A 64 -18.46 6.71 -6.55
N PRO A 65 -17.90 7.88 -6.90
CA PRO A 65 -17.36 8.78 -5.90
C PRO A 65 -18.46 9.17 -4.93
N SER A 66 -18.18 9.10 -3.63
CA SER A 66 -19.07 9.71 -2.65
C SER A 66 -19.07 11.24 -2.86
N ASP A 67 -20.19 11.91 -2.55
CA ASP A 67 -20.31 13.37 -2.63
C ASP A 67 -19.27 14.14 -1.75
N ASN A 68 -18.44 13.41 -0.98
CA ASN A 68 -17.49 13.94 0.00
C ASN A 68 -16.01 13.97 -0.47
N GLY A 69 -15.71 13.63 -1.73
CA GLY A 69 -14.35 13.70 -2.30
C GLY A 69 -13.63 12.35 -2.36
N PHE A 70 -12.29 12.35 -2.32
CA PHE A 70 -11.46 11.13 -2.44
C PHE A 70 -11.74 10.17 -1.28
N SER A 71 -12.14 8.95 -1.62
CA SER A 71 -12.68 7.93 -0.71
C SER A 71 -11.71 6.75 -0.52
N LEU A 72 -10.42 7.06 -0.28
CA LEU A 72 -9.33 6.09 -0.16
C LEU A 72 -9.64 4.90 0.76
N CYS A 73 -10.06 5.18 2.00
CA CYS A 73 -10.40 4.14 2.98
C CYS A 73 -11.55 3.26 2.53
N TYR A 74 -12.56 3.82 1.86
CA TYR A 74 -13.64 3.02 1.30
C TYR A 74 -13.11 2.10 0.19
N GLY A 75 -12.27 2.63 -0.70
CA GLY A 75 -11.62 1.84 -1.75
C GLY A 75 -10.79 0.69 -1.16
N ARG A 76 -9.94 0.96 -0.17
CA ARG A 76 -9.14 -0.07 0.52
C ARG A 76 -10.03 -1.16 1.14
N ASN A 77 -11.13 -0.78 1.79
CA ASN A 77 -12.09 -1.74 2.35
C ASN A 77 -12.77 -2.61 1.27
N ARG A 78 -13.15 -2.02 0.13
CA ARG A 78 -13.69 -2.79 -1.01
C ARG A 78 -12.66 -3.80 -1.52
N GLY A 79 -11.40 -3.37 -1.63
CA GLY A 79 -10.30 -4.25 -1.99
C GLY A 79 -10.13 -5.42 -1.01
N VAL A 80 -10.17 -5.16 0.30
CA VAL A 80 -10.04 -6.20 1.34
C VAL A 80 -11.15 -7.25 1.24
N VAL A 81 -12.38 -6.86 0.96
CA VAL A 81 -13.50 -7.81 0.77
C VAL A 81 -13.29 -8.72 -0.44
N MET A 82 -12.64 -8.21 -1.49
CA MET A 82 -12.37 -8.93 -2.73
C MET A 82 -11.09 -9.78 -2.67
N ALA A 83 -10.22 -9.52 -1.69
CA ALA A 83 -8.94 -10.19 -1.51
C ALA A 83 -9.11 -11.69 -1.22
N GLN A 84 -8.48 -12.52 -2.05
CA GLN A 84 -8.46 -13.97 -1.93
C GLN A 84 -7.18 -14.48 -1.25
N GLY A 85 -6.09 -13.70 -1.30
CA GLY A 85 -4.81 -14.00 -0.69
C GLY A 85 -4.87 -14.08 0.84
N ASP A 86 -3.96 -14.84 1.43
CA ASP A 86 -3.82 -14.98 2.88
C ASP A 86 -3.16 -13.76 3.53
N ILE A 87 -2.46 -12.96 2.72
CA ILE A 87 -1.83 -11.70 3.10
C ILE A 87 -2.43 -10.58 2.24
N VAL A 88 -2.81 -9.48 2.86
CA VAL A 88 -3.24 -8.25 2.17
C VAL A 88 -2.15 -7.19 2.34
N THR A 89 -1.86 -6.46 1.28
CA THR A 89 -0.95 -5.31 1.29
C THR A 89 -1.48 -4.18 0.39
N TYR A 90 -0.93 -2.99 0.53
CA TYR A 90 -1.40 -1.79 -0.17
C TYR A 90 -0.28 -1.15 -0.97
N LEU A 91 -0.62 -0.65 -2.15
CA LEU A 91 0.26 0.11 -3.02
C LEU A 91 -0.53 1.28 -3.59
N ASP A 92 -0.16 2.49 -3.22
CA ASP A 92 -0.72 3.71 -3.79
C ASP A 92 -0.22 3.89 -5.24
N ASP A 93 -0.98 4.65 -6.03
CA ASP A 93 -0.78 4.75 -7.48
C ASP A 93 0.45 5.54 -7.90
N ASP A 94 1.12 6.22 -6.97
CA ASP A 94 2.34 7.02 -7.17
C ASP A 94 3.60 6.42 -6.53
N ASN A 95 3.52 5.20 -5.99
CA ASN A 95 4.65 4.48 -5.40
C ASN A 95 4.98 3.20 -6.17
N THR A 96 6.12 2.59 -5.85
CA THR A 96 6.54 1.34 -6.49
C THR A 96 7.09 0.32 -5.49
N PHE A 97 6.90 -0.96 -5.82
CA PHE A 97 7.52 -2.07 -5.10
C PHE A 97 8.85 -2.48 -5.75
N LYS A 98 9.81 -2.88 -4.91
CA LYS A 98 11.04 -3.53 -5.39
C LYS A 98 10.70 -4.88 -6.03
N PRO A 99 11.51 -5.37 -6.99
CA PRO A 99 11.23 -6.63 -7.71
C PRO A 99 11.05 -7.87 -6.81
N ASN A 100 11.60 -7.88 -5.61
CA ASN A 100 11.50 -8.99 -4.66
C ASN A 100 10.39 -8.80 -3.60
N PHE A 101 9.57 -7.74 -3.68
CA PHE A 101 8.56 -7.42 -2.66
C PHE A 101 7.66 -8.62 -2.30
N VAL A 102 7.07 -9.26 -3.31
CA VAL A 102 6.11 -10.37 -3.09
C VAL A 102 6.81 -11.57 -2.45
N ALA A 103 7.98 -11.96 -2.99
CA ALA A 103 8.74 -13.10 -2.48
C ALA A 103 9.19 -12.90 -1.03
N GLU A 104 9.71 -11.71 -0.70
CA GLU A 104 10.16 -11.37 0.65
C GLU A 104 9.00 -11.24 1.64
N THR A 105 7.86 -10.71 1.20
CA THR A 105 6.65 -10.62 2.05
C THR A 105 6.14 -12.01 2.41
N ILE A 106 6.05 -12.92 1.44
CA ILE A 106 5.63 -14.31 1.67
C ILE A 106 6.63 -15.00 2.62
N ALA A 107 7.93 -14.94 2.30
CA ALA A 107 8.97 -15.57 3.11
C ALA A 107 8.99 -15.03 4.56
N PHE A 108 8.75 -13.73 4.74
CA PHE A 108 8.68 -13.12 6.06
C PHE A 108 7.56 -13.72 6.91
N PHE A 109 6.34 -13.80 6.37
CA PHE A 109 5.19 -14.37 7.08
C PHE A 109 5.28 -15.90 7.28
N GLU A 110 5.99 -16.62 6.41
CA GLU A 110 6.25 -18.06 6.57
C GLU A 110 7.27 -18.32 7.70
N ASN A 111 8.32 -17.49 7.79
CA ASN A 111 9.35 -17.62 8.82
C ASN A 111 8.92 -17.06 10.19
N HIS A 112 7.89 -16.22 10.24
CA HIS A 112 7.38 -15.59 11.46
C HIS A 112 5.88 -15.84 11.61
N PRO A 113 5.44 -17.09 11.86
CA PRO A 113 4.01 -17.44 11.92
C PRO A 113 3.24 -16.72 13.03
N GLN A 114 3.93 -16.23 14.07
CA GLN A 114 3.35 -15.41 15.15
C GLN A 114 3.03 -13.97 14.72
N VAL A 115 3.57 -13.50 13.60
CA VAL A 115 3.34 -12.13 13.11
C VAL A 115 2.05 -12.08 12.30
N ASN A 116 1.18 -11.15 12.66
CA ASN A 116 -0.08 -10.90 11.97
C ASN A 116 -0.03 -9.68 11.06
N TYR A 117 0.86 -8.73 11.33
CA TYR A 117 1.01 -7.52 10.53
C TYR A 117 2.45 -7.00 10.57
N THR A 118 2.88 -6.37 9.48
CA THR A 118 4.26 -5.95 9.24
C THR A 118 4.32 -4.75 8.31
N MET A 119 5.47 -4.11 8.27
CA MET A 119 5.83 -3.11 7.28
C MET A 119 7.30 -3.33 6.91
N PRO A 120 7.65 -3.29 5.61
CA PRO A 120 9.03 -3.33 5.19
C PRO A 120 9.73 -2.00 5.44
N ILE A 121 11.05 -1.99 5.32
CA ILE A 121 11.78 -0.73 5.21
C ILE A 121 11.41 -0.08 3.87
N GLN A 122 11.14 1.23 3.90
CA GLN A 122 10.80 2.01 2.72
C GLN A 122 11.95 2.98 2.43
N GLN A 123 12.36 3.04 1.18
CA GLN A 123 13.26 4.09 0.68
C GLN A 123 12.42 5.30 0.30
N ARG A 124 12.70 6.44 0.91
CA ARG A 124 11.86 7.64 0.83
C ARG A 124 12.65 8.82 0.34
N ARG A 125 12.05 9.65 -0.51
CA ARG A 125 12.54 10.97 -0.89
C ARG A 125 11.41 11.99 -0.81
N ARG A 126 11.74 13.22 -0.38
CA ARG A 126 10.81 14.37 -0.37
C ARG A 126 11.33 15.49 -1.23
N ASP A 127 10.71 15.68 -2.38
CA ASP A 127 11.05 16.73 -3.32
C ASP A 127 10.15 17.95 -3.10
N VAL A 128 10.70 19.16 -3.19
CA VAL A 128 9.94 20.41 -3.10
C VAL A 128 9.48 20.81 -4.48
N VAL A 129 8.19 21.00 -4.64
CA VAL A 129 7.54 21.44 -5.86
C VAL A 129 7.05 22.88 -5.68
N GLN A 130 7.21 23.68 -6.73
CA GLN A 130 6.64 25.00 -6.83
C GLN A 130 6.11 25.18 -8.26
N ASP A 131 4.81 25.50 -8.38
CA ASP A 131 4.13 25.68 -9.67
C ASP A 131 4.24 24.44 -10.57
N GLY A 132 4.19 23.24 -9.96
CA GLY A 132 4.30 21.97 -10.67
C GLY A 132 5.72 21.59 -11.12
N VAL A 133 6.75 22.35 -10.72
CA VAL A 133 8.16 22.07 -11.03
C VAL A 133 8.92 21.72 -9.75
N VAL A 134 9.70 20.63 -9.78
CA VAL A 134 10.61 20.29 -8.67
C VAL A 134 11.71 21.35 -8.59
N VAL A 135 11.70 22.15 -7.52
CA VAL A 135 12.69 23.20 -7.25
C VAL A 135 13.79 22.77 -6.29
N LYS A 136 13.57 21.68 -5.54
CA LYS A 136 14.60 21.08 -4.68
C LYS A 136 14.39 19.59 -4.54
N TRP A 137 15.46 18.85 -4.81
CA TRP A 137 15.50 17.41 -4.59
C TRP A 137 15.80 17.09 -3.12
N GLY A 138 15.02 16.19 -2.54
CA GLY A 138 15.27 15.64 -1.22
C GLY A 138 16.47 14.71 -1.19
N LYS A 139 16.99 14.45 0.01
CA LYS A 139 17.91 13.32 0.21
C LYS A 139 17.08 12.07 0.49
N GLU A 140 17.50 10.95 -0.09
CA GLU A 140 16.93 9.66 0.24
C GLU A 140 17.21 9.30 1.70
N PHE A 141 16.23 8.69 2.34
CA PHE A 141 16.33 8.14 3.69
C PHE A 141 15.48 6.88 3.82
N PHE A 142 15.70 6.12 4.89
CA PHE A 142 14.99 4.86 5.14
C PHE A 142 14.17 5.01 6.41
N SER A 143 12.88 4.70 6.33
CA SER A 143 12.01 4.61 7.50
C SER A 143 10.84 3.67 7.16
N PRO A 144 10.44 2.76 8.05
CA PRO A 144 11.01 2.52 9.38
C PRO A 144 12.41 1.89 9.32
N THR A 145 13.21 2.04 10.36
CA THR A 145 14.49 1.30 10.48
C THR A 145 14.28 -0.15 10.90
N SER A 146 15.30 -1.01 10.73
CA SER A 146 15.21 -2.45 11.05
C SER A 146 14.91 -2.75 12.52
N ASN A 147 15.24 -1.82 13.42
CA ASN A 147 15.04 -1.96 14.87
C ASN A 147 13.77 -1.23 15.36
N CYS A 148 12.99 -0.66 14.44
CA CYS A 148 11.77 0.06 14.77
C CYS A 148 10.79 -0.87 15.49
N THR A 149 10.27 -0.37 16.62
CA THR A 149 9.19 -1.01 17.36
C THR A 149 7.84 -0.40 16.99
N VAL A 150 6.76 -1.08 17.35
CA VAL A 150 5.41 -0.50 17.20
C VAL A 150 5.27 0.82 17.98
N GLU A 151 5.97 0.97 19.10
CA GLU A 151 5.93 2.19 19.91
C GLU A 151 6.62 3.36 19.18
N ASP A 152 7.71 3.10 18.44
CA ASP A 152 8.36 4.13 17.64
C ASP A 152 7.45 4.67 16.53
N LEU A 153 6.59 3.80 15.96
CA LEU A 153 5.56 4.21 15.01
C LEU A 153 4.46 5.03 15.70
N ILE A 154 3.96 4.57 16.84
CA ILE A 154 2.90 5.26 17.60
C ILE A 154 3.37 6.65 18.08
N SER A 155 4.63 6.76 18.51
CA SER A 155 5.21 8.01 19.01
C SER A 155 5.78 8.90 17.91
N HIS A 156 5.60 8.55 16.63
CA HIS A 156 6.12 9.27 15.46
C HIS A 156 7.65 9.43 15.43
N HIS A 157 8.39 8.56 16.12
CA HIS A 157 9.85 8.49 15.97
C HIS A 157 10.24 7.89 14.62
N GLU A 158 9.41 6.97 14.11
CA GLU A 158 9.53 6.36 12.79
C GLU A 158 8.23 6.59 12.01
N LEU A 159 8.33 6.58 10.68
CA LEU A 159 7.20 6.88 9.80
C LEU A 159 6.45 5.60 9.45
N ILE A 160 5.14 5.61 9.68
CA ILE A 160 4.20 4.64 9.12
C ILE A 160 3.64 5.14 7.79
N ASP A 161 3.40 4.19 6.89
CA ASP A 161 2.70 4.39 5.64
C ASP A 161 2.07 3.07 5.20
N SER A 162 0.90 3.13 4.57
CA SER A 162 0.22 1.96 4.02
C SER A 162 1.00 1.20 2.94
N ASN A 163 1.90 1.87 2.22
CA ASN A 163 2.63 1.31 1.09
C ASN A 163 3.53 0.17 1.57
N GLY A 164 3.18 -1.06 1.18
CA GLY A 164 3.85 -2.27 1.65
C GLY A 164 3.49 -2.71 3.08
N PHE A 165 2.66 -1.96 3.80
CA PHE A 165 2.06 -2.46 5.05
C PHE A 165 1.25 -3.71 4.72
N ALA A 166 1.61 -4.83 5.33
CA ALA A 166 1.03 -6.12 5.03
C ALA A 166 0.46 -6.75 6.29
N HIS A 167 -0.68 -7.43 6.16
CA HIS A 167 -1.34 -8.11 7.27
C HIS A 167 -2.05 -9.37 6.84
N ARG A 168 -2.32 -10.25 7.80
CA ARG A 168 -3.15 -11.46 7.57
C ARG A 168 -4.54 -11.05 7.12
N ASN A 169 -5.05 -11.72 6.11
CA ASN A 169 -6.40 -11.47 5.61
C ASN A 169 -7.44 -12.03 6.58
N THR A 170 -8.02 -11.15 7.41
CA THR A 170 -9.09 -11.54 8.35
C THR A 170 -10.42 -11.79 7.64
N ARG A 171 -10.60 -11.23 6.43
CA ARG A 171 -11.89 -11.12 5.73
C ARG A 171 -12.98 -10.42 6.58
N ASP A 172 -12.57 -9.74 7.66
CA ASP A 172 -13.43 -9.06 8.62
C ASP A 172 -13.24 -7.55 8.51
N LEU A 173 -14.31 -6.86 8.13
CA LEU A 173 -14.33 -5.40 8.02
C LEU A 173 -14.34 -4.69 9.39
N SER A 174 -14.47 -5.40 10.51
CA SER A 174 -14.23 -4.81 11.84
C SER A 174 -12.82 -4.20 11.93
N LEU A 175 -11.84 -4.78 11.22
CA LEU A 175 -10.48 -4.28 11.08
C LEU A 175 -10.29 -3.29 9.92
N GLY A 176 -11.34 -2.95 9.14
CA GLY A 176 -11.22 -2.11 7.95
C GLY A 176 -10.76 -0.66 8.20
N TRP A 177 -10.32 0.02 7.16
CA TRP A 177 -9.96 1.44 7.17
C TRP A 177 -11.14 2.33 7.53
N ASN A 178 -10.94 3.35 8.36
CA ASN A 178 -12.03 4.23 8.78
C ASN A 178 -12.38 5.28 7.70
N PRO A 179 -13.54 5.19 7.03
CA PRO A 179 -13.90 6.10 5.94
C PRO A 179 -14.24 7.52 6.39
N ASN A 180 -14.37 7.77 7.70
CA ASN A 180 -14.63 9.10 8.24
C ASN A 180 -13.34 9.92 8.46
N LEU A 181 -12.17 9.30 8.31
CA LEU A 181 -10.87 9.96 8.42
C LEU A 181 -10.30 10.33 7.05
N LYS A 182 -9.75 11.53 6.95
CA LYS A 182 -9.06 12.03 5.75
C LYS A 182 -7.55 12.12 5.91
N ILE A 183 -7.07 12.18 7.14
CA ILE A 183 -5.67 12.25 7.53
C ILE A 183 -5.44 11.25 8.68
N TYR A 184 -4.18 10.88 8.93
CA TYR A 184 -3.80 9.89 9.95
C TYR A 184 -4.45 8.51 9.76
N ILE A 185 -4.89 8.19 8.54
CA ILE A 185 -5.59 6.93 8.25
C ILE A 185 -4.69 5.72 8.52
N ASP A 186 -3.40 5.81 8.23
CA ASP A 186 -2.45 4.71 8.43
C ASP A 186 -2.17 4.49 9.93
N TYR A 187 -2.12 5.58 10.70
CA TYR A 187 -1.99 5.52 12.16
C TYR A 187 -3.23 4.90 12.81
N GLU A 188 -4.43 5.31 12.39
CA GLU A 188 -5.65 4.72 12.93
C GLU A 188 -5.73 3.23 12.58
N PHE A 189 -5.40 2.85 11.34
CA PHE A 189 -5.36 1.46 10.93
C PHE A 189 -4.33 0.64 11.72
N LEU A 190 -3.15 1.20 12.02
CA LEU A 190 -2.18 0.58 12.93
C LEU A 190 -2.76 0.37 14.33
N LEU A 191 -3.42 1.36 14.91
CA LEU A 191 -4.05 1.24 16.22
C LEU A 191 -5.15 0.18 16.23
N LYS A 192 -5.90 0.03 15.13
CA LYS A 192 -6.86 -1.07 14.98
C LYS A 192 -6.17 -2.43 14.91
N CYS A 193 -5.08 -2.56 14.16
CA CYS A 193 -4.26 -3.79 14.12
C CYS A 193 -3.75 -4.15 15.52
N ILE A 194 -3.24 -3.17 16.28
CA ILE A 194 -2.79 -3.37 17.66
C ILE A 194 -3.95 -3.82 18.56
N SER A 195 -5.11 -3.18 18.46
CA SER A 195 -6.28 -3.54 19.27
C SER A 195 -6.80 -4.94 18.94
N HIS A 196 -6.64 -5.41 17.70
CA HIS A 196 -7.16 -6.68 17.23
C HIS A 196 -6.19 -7.84 17.47
N TRP A 197 -4.91 -7.67 17.17
CA TRP A 197 -3.89 -8.73 17.21
C TRP A 197 -2.86 -8.60 18.34
N GLY A 198 -2.82 -7.46 19.05
CA GLY A 198 -1.79 -7.19 20.04
C GLY A 198 -0.49 -6.68 19.44
N ARG A 199 0.29 -5.96 20.26
CA ARG A 199 1.57 -5.33 19.88
C ARG A 199 2.63 -6.37 19.51
N GLU A 200 2.60 -7.51 20.18
CA GLU A 200 3.51 -8.64 20.02
C GLU A 200 3.37 -9.35 18.67
N SER A 201 2.26 -9.12 17.97
CA SER A 201 2.00 -9.67 16.63
C SER A 201 2.56 -8.77 15.51
N PHE A 202 3.28 -7.70 15.84
CA PHE A 202 3.96 -6.82 14.89
C PHE A 202 5.45 -7.15 14.79
N ALA A 203 5.99 -7.09 13.57
CA ALA A 203 7.43 -7.03 13.36
C ALA A 203 7.74 -6.27 12.06
N ILE A 204 8.89 -5.62 11.99
CA ILE A 204 9.40 -5.01 10.77
C ILE A 204 9.97 -6.08 9.85
N ASN A 205 9.60 -6.05 8.57
CA ASN A 205 10.33 -6.78 7.56
C ASN A 205 11.61 -5.99 7.24
N PRO A 206 12.82 -6.51 7.56
CA PRO A 206 14.06 -5.74 7.46
C PRO A 206 14.51 -5.47 6.01
N ALA A 207 13.84 -6.04 5.01
CA ALA A 207 14.13 -5.77 3.62
C ALA A 207 13.62 -4.37 3.20
N ILE A 208 14.38 -3.70 2.34
CA ILE A 208 13.97 -2.44 1.70
C ILE A 208 13.13 -2.82 0.48
N LEU A 209 11.81 -2.65 0.55
CA LEU A 209 10.89 -3.22 -0.46
C LEU A 209 9.99 -2.21 -1.17
N VAL A 210 10.00 -0.95 -0.76
CA VAL A 210 9.12 0.08 -1.32
C VAL A 210 9.92 1.34 -1.61
N ASP A 211 9.69 1.95 -2.76
CA ASP A 211 10.15 3.29 -3.10
C ASP A 211 8.98 4.26 -2.99
N ILE A 212 9.18 5.33 -2.22
CA ILE A 212 8.21 6.39 -1.98
C ILE A 212 8.83 7.73 -2.37
N ASP A 213 8.28 8.36 -3.39
CA ASP A 213 8.66 9.70 -3.85
C ASP A 213 7.55 10.70 -3.47
N GLU A 214 7.73 11.38 -2.34
CA GLU A 214 6.78 12.37 -1.84
C GLU A 214 7.05 13.75 -2.46
N LEU A 215 6.00 14.42 -2.91
CA LEU A 215 6.06 15.81 -3.38
C LEU A 215 5.50 16.76 -2.31
N TRP A 216 6.28 17.79 -1.96
CA TRP A 216 5.88 18.85 -1.05
C TRP A 216 5.68 20.16 -1.83
N GLU A 217 4.43 20.57 -2.03
CA GLU A 217 4.10 21.86 -2.66
C GLU A 217 4.35 23.01 -1.68
N LYS A 218 5.06 24.04 -2.15
CA LYS A 218 5.44 25.22 -1.36
C LYS A 218 4.42 26.35 -1.43
#